data_AF-A0A8T3W3F8-F1
#
_entry.id   AF-A0A8T3W3F8-F1
#
_cell.length_a   1.000
_cell.length_b   1.000
_cell.length_c   1.000
_cell.angle_alpha   90.00
_cell.angle_beta   90.00
_cell.angle_gamma   90.00
#
_symmetry.space_group_name_H-M   'P 1'
#
loop_
_entity.id
_entity.type
_entity.pdbx_description
1 polymer ?
#
loop_
_entity_poly.entity_id
_entity_poly.type
_entity_poly.pdbx_seq_one_letter_code
_entity_poly.pdbx_strand_id
1 'polypeptide(L)'
;MELKGVKKFLEELYPNNLVFDPHFYKRTSERPISEGMARGFLSQLNKLEKIEKGKGERFKLWFKMSRKYSLVLIAEINDTTKVLKVISAWNTDRKWQDKLKQ
;
A
#
# COMPACT_ATOMS: atom_id res chain seq x y z
N MET A 1 -0.52 -4.46 -16.30
CA MET A 1 -1.89 -4.15 -15.85
C MET A 1 -2.23 -2.65 -15.94
N GLU A 2 -3.44 -2.30 -16.39
CA GLU A 2 -3.99 -0.93 -16.34
C GLU A 2 -4.65 -0.61 -14.99
N LEU A 3 -4.85 0.69 -14.65
CA LEU A 3 -5.40 1.11 -13.35
C LEU A 3 -6.76 0.49 -13.02
N LYS A 4 -7.64 0.31 -14.01
CA LYS A 4 -8.93 -0.37 -13.82
C LYS A 4 -8.77 -1.84 -13.41
N GLY A 5 -7.75 -2.51 -13.93
CA GLY A 5 -7.41 -3.90 -13.57
C GLY A 5 -6.92 -4.02 -12.13
N VAL A 6 -6.19 -3.02 -11.62
CA VAL A 6 -5.69 -3.02 -10.25
C VAL A 6 -6.83 -3.03 -9.23
N LYS A 7 -7.87 -2.22 -9.44
CA LYS A 7 -9.01 -2.18 -8.51
C LYS A 7 -9.72 -3.55 -8.45
N LYS A 8 -10.02 -4.14 -9.61
CA LYS A 8 -10.63 -5.47 -9.70
C LYS A 8 -9.76 -6.54 -9.05
N PHE A 9 -8.45 -6.47 -9.26
CA PHE A 9 -7.50 -7.38 -8.61
C PHE A 9 -7.57 -7.29 -7.08
N LEU A 10 -7.65 -6.07 -6.53
CA LEU A 10 -7.77 -5.86 -5.09
C LEU A 10 -9.11 -6.38 -4.54
N GLU A 11 -10.21 -6.27 -5.29
CA GLU A 11 -11.52 -6.81 -4.93
C GLU A 11 -11.53 -8.34 -4.85
N GLU A 12 -10.74 -9.00 -5.70
CA GLU A 12 -10.60 -10.45 -5.74
C GLU A 12 -9.42 -10.96 -4.88
N LEU A 13 -8.72 -10.08 -4.16
CA LEU A 13 -7.52 -10.42 -3.41
C LEU A 13 -7.86 -11.25 -2.17
N TYR A 14 -7.43 -12.51 -2.18
CA TYR A 14 -7.50 -13.36 -1.00
C TYR A 14 -6.41 -12.98 0.02
N PRO A 15 -6.70 -13.02 1.34
CA PRO A 15 -5.73 -12.65 2.39
C PRO A 15 -4.39 -13.39 2.33
N ASN A 16 -4.40 -14.63 1.81
CA ASN A 16 -3.21 -15.48 1.68
C ASN A 16 -2.32 -15.10 0.49
N ASN A 17 -2.82 -14.28 -0.44
CA ASN A 17 -2.08 -13.83 -1.62
C ASN A 17 -1.38 -12.49 -1.38
N LEU A 18 -1.18 -12.12 -0.11
CA LEU A 18 -0.58 -10.87 0.30
C LEU A 18 0.76 -11.14 0.99
N VAL A 19 1.83 -10.71 0.34
CA VAL A 19 3.21 -10.86 0.81
C VAL A 19 3.84 -9.48 1.02
N PHE A 20 4.79 -9.40 1.96
CA PHE A 20 5.50 -8.17 2.28
C PHE A 20 6.97 -8.32 1.91
N ASP A 21 7.50 -7.33 1.21
CA ASP A 21 8.92 -7.29 0.86
C ASP A 21 9.77 -7.11 2.12
N PRO A 22 10.96 -7.72 2.24
CA PRO A 22 11.89 -7.45 3.35
C PRO A 22 12.18 -5.96 3.56
N HIS A 23 12.17 -5.15 2.49
CA HIS A 23 12.32 -3.69 2.56
C HIS A 23 11.20 -3.00 3.35
N PHE A 24 10.00 -3.57 3.38
CA PHE A 24 8.88 -3.06 4.18
C PHE A 24 9.27 -3.01 5.65
N TYR A 25 9.76 -4.13 6.19
CA TYR A 25 10.16 -4.26 7.60
C TYR A 25 11.37 -3.41 7.96
N LYS A 26 12.29 -3.15 7.02
CA LYS A 26 13.40 -2.21 7.25
C LYS A 26 12.91 -0.78 7.52
N ARG A 27 11.72 -0.42 7.02
CA ARG A 27 11.15 0.92 7.15
C ARG A 27 10.10 1.02 8.25
N THR A 28 9.68 -0.08 8.89
CA THR A 28 8.67 -0.04 9.96
C THR A 28 9.17 0.62 11.24
N SER A 29 10.48 0.65 11.47
CA SER A 29 11.10 1.41 12.57
C SER A 29 11.01 2.92 12.36
N GLU A 30 11.11 3.37 11.11
CA GLU A 30 11.05 4.78 10.72
C GLU A 30 9.60 5.25 10.46
N ARG A 31 8.71 4.32 10.14
CA ARG A 31 7.32 4.58 9.73
C ARG A 31 6.41 3.65 10.50
N PRO A 32 5.53 4.16 11.39
CA PRO A 32 4.75 3.32 12.30
C PRO A 32 3.55 2.64 11.60
N ILE A 33 3.80 1.98 10.46
CA ILE A 33 2.83 1.16 9.75
C ILE A 33 3.25 -0.29 9.89
N SER A 34 2.47 -1.05 10.65
CA SER A 34 2.68 -2.50 10.79
C SER A 34 2.06 -3.27 9.63
N GLU A 35 2.44 -4.54 9.50
CA GLU A 35 1.83 -5.47 8.55
C GLU A 35 0.32 -5.60 8.76
N GLY A 36 -0.11 -5.77 10.02
CA GLY A 36 -1.52 -5.87 10.37
C GLY A 36 -2.33 -4.63 9.96
N MET A 37 -1.73 -3.44 10.09
CA MET A 37 -2.36 -2.20 9.62
C MET A 37 -2.51 -2.20 8.10
N ALA A 38 -1.45 -2.51 7.35
CA ALA A 38 -1.49 -2.58 5.90
C ALA A 38 -2.54 -3.61 5.40
N ARG A 39 -2.57 -4.81 6.00
CA ARG A 39 -3.58 -5.85 5.74
C ARG A 39 -5.00 -5.33 5.99
N GLY A 40 -5.22 -4.66 7.11
CA GLY A 40 -6.53 -4.09 7.47
C GLY A 40 -7.02 -3.00 6.52
N PHE A 41 -6.12 -2.21 5.93
CA PHE A 41 -6.51 -1.24 4.90
C PHE A 41 -6.77 -1.89 3.56
N LEU A 42 -5.97 -2.89 3.17
CA LEU A 42 -6.18 -3.64 1.93
C LEU A 42 -7.51 -4.41 1.90
N SER A 43 -8.04 -4.83 3.05
CA SER A 43 -9.39 -5.41 3.15
C SER A 43 -10.52 -4.37 3.13
N GLN A 44 -10.20 -3.08 3.21
CA GLN A 44 -11.16 -1.96 3.28
C GLN A 44 -11.12 -1.14 1.99
N LEU A 45 -11.47 -1.74 0.86
CA LEU A 45 -11.46 -1.07 -0.44
C LEU A 45 -12.40 0.14 -0.55
N ASN A 46 -13.42 0.22 0.31
CA ASN A 46 -14.25 1.41 0.46
C ASN A 46 -13.45 2.65 0.93
N LYS A 47 -12.27 2.46 1.53
CA LYS A 47 -11.35 3.53 1.91
C LYS A 47 -10.32 3.85 0.83
N LEU A 48 -10.26 3.10 -0.27
CA LEU A 48 -9.32 3.36 -1.36
C LEU A 48 -9.75 4.63 -2.12
N GLU A 49 -8.99 5.71 -1.93
CA GLU A 49 -9.27 7.02 -2.54
C GLU A 49 -8.73 7.08 -3.97
N LYS A 50 -7.55 6.50 -4.20
CA LYS A 50 -6.81 6.68 -5.45
C LYS A 50 -5.78 5.57 -5.68
N ILE A 51 -5.57 5.25 -6.94
CA ILE A 51 -4.51 4.36 -7.42
C ILE A 51 -3.62 5.17 -8.36
N GLU A 52 -2.32 5.18 -8.13
CA GLU A 52 -1.33 5.80 -9.03
C GLU A 52 -0.39 4.75 -9.60
N LYS A 53 0.06 4.97 -10.84
CA LYS A 53 1.20 4.23 -11.38
C LYS A 53 2.48 4.79 -10.73
N GLY A 54 3.26 3.91 -10.12
CA GLY A 54 4.59 4.20 -9.59
C GLY A 54 5.67 4.04 -10.65
N LYS A 55 6.93 4.02 -10.20
CA LYS A 55 8.08 3.72 -11.07
C LYS A 55 8.12 2.21 -11.36
N GLY A 56 8.27 1.83 -12.63
CA GLY A 56 8.27 0.43 -13.05
C GLY A 56 6.86 -0.20 -12.98
N GLU A 57 6.78 -1.44 -12.50
CA GLU A 57 5.53 -2.21 -12.35
C GLU A 57 4.84 -1.99 -10.99
N ARG A 58 5.18 -0.88 -10.32
CA ARG A 58 4.66 -0.54 -9.00
C ARG A 58 3.41 0.29 -9.08
N PHE A 59 2.55 0.14 -8.10
CA PHE A 59 1.37 0.98 -7.89
C PHE A 59 1.43 1.63 -6.52
N LYS A 60 0.91 2.86 -6.42
CA LYS A 60 0.64 3.52 -5.14
C LYS A 60 -0.85 3.45 -4.86
N LEU A 61 -1.21 2.83 -3.75
CA LEU A 61 -2.57 2.73 -3.26
C LEU A 61 -2.76 3.72 -2.12
N TRP A 62 -3.71 4.62 -2.27
CA TRP A 62 -4.01 5.67 -1.30
C TRP A 62 -5.29 5.32 -0.56
N PHE A 63 -5.18 4.99 0.72
CA PHE A 63 -6.30 4.66 1.57
C PHE A 63 -6.57 5.80 2.55
N LYS A 64 -7.83 6.24 2.63
CA LYS A 64 -8.26 7.25 3.59
C LYS A 64 -8.10 6.73 5.02
N MET A 65 -7.30 7.42 5.83
CA MET A 65 -7.24 7.15 7.28
C MET A 65 -8.16 8.10 8.04
N SER A 66 -8.10 9.39 7.72
CA SER A 66 -8.89 10.45 8.36
C SER A 66 -9.29 11.52 7.35
N ARG A 67 -9.88 12.64 7.81
CA ARG A 67 -10.17 13.79 6.94
C ARG A 67 -8.91 14.48 6.38
N LYS A 68 -7.74 14.29 7.01
CA LYS A 68 -6.49 14.99 6.68
C LYS A 68 -5.37 14.06 6.22
N TYR A 69 -5.50 12.76 6.46
CA TYR A 69 -4.42 11.80 6.33
C TYR A 69 -4.86 10.57 5.54
N SER A 70 -3.93 10.04 4.75
CA SER A 70 -4.08 8.83 3.97
C SER A 70 -2.89 7.92 4.23
N LEU A 71 -3.13 6.62 4.19
CA LEU A 71 -2.10 5.59 4.13
C LEU A 71 -1.73 5.42 2.66
N VAL A 72 -0.44 5.51 2.36
CA VAL A 72 0.10 5.20 1.05
C VAL A 72 0.79 3.85 1.12
N LEU A 73 0.36 2.92 0.28
CA LEU A 73 0.99 1.62 0.10
C LEU A 73 1.64 1.56 -1.29
N ILE A 74 2.91 1.17 -1.34
CA ILE A 74 3.58 0.81 -2.59
C ILE A 74 3.49 -0.69 -2.74
N ALA A 75 2.89 -1.14 -3.84
CA ALA A 75 2.72 -2.55 -4.11
C ALA A 75 3.09 -2.91 -5.56
N GLU A 76 3.57 -4.13 -5.73
CA GLU A 76 3.70 -4.81 -7.03
C GLU A 76 2.62 -5.87 -7.11
N ILE A 77 2.00 -6.00 -8.28
CA ILE A 77 0.99 -7.02 -8.55
C ILE A 77 1.60 -8.00 -9.53
N ASN A 78 1.66 -9.27 -9.12
CA ASN A 78 2.02 -10.34 -10.04
C ASN A 78 0.74 -10.93 -10.64
N ASP A 79 0.47 -10.55 -11.89
CA ASP A 79 -0.73 -10.98 -12.62
C ASP A 79 -0.79 -12.50 -12.81
N THR A 80 0.37 -13.19 -12.86
CA THR A 80 0.44 -14.64 -13.10
C THR A 80 0.12 -15.43 -11.84
N THR A 81 0.68 -15.03 -10.69
CA THR A 81 0.48 -15.74 -9.43
C THR A 81 -0.66 -15.18 -8.58
N LYS A 82 -1.29 -14.10 -9.05
CA LYS A 82 -2.29 -13.32 -8.32
C LYS A 82 -1.84 -12.88 -6.92
N VAL A 83 -0.54 -12.59 -6.76
CA VAL A 83 0.05 -12.15 -5.50
C VAL A 83 0.19 -10.63 -5.48
N LEU A 84 -0.27 -10.00 -4.40
CA LEU A 84 0.03 -8.62 -4.07
C LEU A 84 1.28 -8.58 -3.18
N LYS A 85 2.34 -7.95 -3.67
CA LYS A 85 3.55 -7.72 -2.89
C LYS A 85 3.60 -6.28 -2.39
N VAL A 86 3.49 -6.07 -1.08
CA VAL A 86 3.63 -4.75 -0.47
C VAL A 86 5.10 -4.46 -0.20
N ILE A 87 5.61 -3.40 -0.80
CA ILE A 87 7.03 -3.01 -0.72
C ILE A 87 7.28 -2.01 0.41
N SER A 88 6.36 -1.06 0.58
CA SER A 88 6.52 0.01 1.56
C SER A 88 5.17 0.62 1.89
N ALA A 89 5.06 1.19 3.09
CA ALA A 89 3.90 1.95 3.51
C ALA A 89 4.30 3.18 4.31
N TRP A 90 3.49 4.23 4.25
CA TRP A 90 3.61 5.40 5.12
C TRP A 90 2.29 6.15 5.23
N ASN A 91 2.16 6.94 6.29
CA ASN A 91 1.08 7.91 6.45
C ASN A 91 1.49 9.25 5.80
N THR A 92 0.53 9.97 5.19
CA THR A 92 0.71 11.31 4.64
C THR A 92 0.83 12.44 5.68
N ASP A 93 0.81 12.13 6.97
CA ASP A 93 1.02 13.12 8.02
C ASP A 93 2.37 13.85 7.85
N ARG A 94 2.28 15.16 7.56
CA ARG A 94 3.45 16.04 7.33
C ARG A 94 4.45 15.98 8.48
N LYS A 95 3.99 15.89 9.73
CA LYS A 95 4.88 15.80 10.90
C LYS A 95 5.80 14.58 10.85
N TRP A 96 5.37 13.50 10.21
CA TRP A 96 6.17 12.29 10.03
C TRP A 96 7.02 12.34 8.76
N GLN A 97 6.48 12.90 7.67
CA GLN A 97 7.26 13.06 6.44
C GLN A 97 8.46 13.98 6.60
N ASP A 98 8.34 15.04 7.40
CA ASP A 98 9.44 15.99 7.62
C ASP A 98 10.56 15.39 8.49
N LYS A 99 10.25 14.42 9.37
CA LYS A 99 11.26 13.64 10.11
C LYS A 99 12.08 12.69 9.24
N LEU A 100 11.59 12.32 8.06
CA LEU A 100 12.28 11.42 7.12
C LEU A 100 13.19 12.18 6.13
N LYS A 101 13.18 13.52 6.15
CA LYS A 101 13.97 14.39 5.26
C LYS A 101 15.25 14.93 5.91
N GLN A 102 15.46 14.67 7.19
CA GLN A 102 16.68 15.01 7.93
C GLN A 102 17.59 13.78 7.98
#